data_AF-A0A0A1T433-F1
#
_entry.id   AF-A0A0A1T433-F1
#
_cell.length_a   1.000
_cell.length_b   1.000
_cell.length_c   1.000
_cell.angle_alpha   90.00
_cell.angle_beta   90.00
_cell.angle_gamma   90.00
#
_symmetry.space_group_name_H-M   'P 1'
#
loop_
_entity.id
_entity.type
_entity.pdbx_description
1 polymer ?
#
loop_
_entity_poly.entity_id
_entity_poly.type
_entity_poly.pdbx_seq_one_letter_code
_entity_poly.pdbx_strand_id
1 'polypeptide(L)'
;MPVQIYKEVAVCFIFKFSLSRPNRPPRVALFKRSGEVRTYRHLYAPISGSIDPKDDTPLDTAWRELREETRLDAHSLRYFRQGKPYTFTDESIGRRWAIHPFGFMLRPNGPGDLAITLNWEHEGYAWFDIDEIQQDANFPGVPRLLESLRRVWFPIDIGYNAGDILSNGLKTLQDDHVSGARQLATKAVDIYGDLLSKLDGSDPKIFFRQACIAAWHLWKNGRESMGAPILNAMIECLTIVQNHIAGCNQVDTNILFALMFAIPGSAKSRNEYNTSALSRHVLRLLCGDSPTRPRTRLLTLSSSSTISAALTRVIETSTTSLDIRILESRPLFEGASLASKLAAVSPFAAASKPSITVYPDAGVALACKDIDFVLLGADIIDKQGNVSNKTGSLPAVLSAKYMCPSCKIIVVAEKDKIMPFEPPGHEENDPRELSSAWGEHITLQSNVTLKNIYFEWAPNNLIDGYITEDGRIASHDIARLAEQVEGKATEMFDYI
;
A
#
# COMPACT_ATOMS: atom_id res chain seq x y z
N MET A 1 39.09 6.10 -15.74
CA MET A 1 37.77 5.85 -16.37
C MET A 1 37.06 7.19 -16.50
N PRO A 2 36.44 7.53 -17.64
CA PRO A 2 35.68 8.78 -17.75
C PRO A 2 34.57 8.80 -16.69
N VAL A 3 34.37 9.96 -16.06
CA VAL A 3 33.35 10.14 -15.02
C VAL A 3 31.97 9.96 -15.66
N GLN A 4 31.31 8.85 -15.39
CA GLN A 4 29.93 8.63 -15.84
C GLN A 4 29.01 9.58 -15.07
N ILE A 5 28.22 10.37 -15.79
CA ILE A 5 27.21 11.23 -15.18
C ILE A 5 26.04 10.33 -14.76
N TYR A 6 25.76 10.29 -13.45
CA TYR A 6 24.61 9.60 -12.89
C TYR A 6 23.38 10.50 -12.98
N LYS A 7 22.27 9.97 -13.49
CA LYS A 7 20.99 10.67 -13.57
C LYS A 7 19.83 9.76 -13.18
N GLU A 8 18.97 10.29 -12.32
CA GLU A 8 17.72 9.68 -11.93
C GLU A 8 16.55 10.33 -12.69
N VAL A 9 15.65 9.52 -13.25
CA VAL A 9 14.65 9.96 -14.23
C VAL A 9 13.32 9.27 -13.97
N ALA A 10 12.23 10.05 -13.97
CA ALA A 10 10.87 9.54 -14.04
C ALA A 10 10.47 9.31 -15.51
N VAL A 11 9.85 8.17 -15.81
CA VAL A 11 9.45 7.77 -17.17
C VAL A 11 7.97 7.44 -17.17
N CYS A 12 7.18 8.14 -17.97
CA CYS A 12 5.72 8.16 -17.90
C CYS A 12 5.07 7.64 -19.20
N PHE A 13 4.42 6.49 -19.13
CA PHE A 13 3.61 5.96 -20.22
C PHE A 13 2.16 6.37 -20.07
N ILE A 14 1.56 6.88 -21.15
CA ILE A 14 0.14 7.24 -21.19
C ILE A 14 -0.61 6.17 -21.98
N PHE A 15 -1.58 5.52 -21.33
CA PHE A 15 -2.41 4.47 -21.90
C PHE A 15 -3.80 4.98 -22.28
N LYS A 16 -4.28 4.56 -23.46
CA LYS A 16 -5.63 4.80 -23.96
C LYS A 16 -6.38 3.48 -24.05
N PHE A 17 -7.35 3.30 -23.16
CA PHE A 17 -8.26 2.15 -23.16
C PHE A 17 -9.46 2.43 -24.06
N SER A 18 -9.86 1.45 -24.86
CA SER A 18 -11.01 1.57 -25.76
C SER A 18 -12.31 1.23 -25.03
N LEU A 19 -13.22 2.20 -24.89
CA LEU A 19 -14.56 1.95 -24.35
C LEU A 19 -15.41 1.04 -25.25
N SER A 20 -15.22 1.12 -26.57
CA SER A 20 -15.97 0.32 -27.55
C SER A 20 -15.42 -1.08 -27.74
N ARG A 21 -14.18 -1.35 -27.28
CA ARG A 21 -13.50 -2.65 -27.36
C ARG A 21 -12.74 -2.93 -26.07
N PRO A 22 -13.44 -3.21 -24.95
CA PRO A 22 -12.80 -3.36 -23.64
C PRO A 22 -11.84 -4.55 -23.56
N ASN A 23 -12.01 -5.56 -24.43
CA ASN A 23 -11.18 -6.76 -24.46
C ASN A 23 -9.90 -6.61 -25.31
N ARG A 24 -9.67 -5.44 -25.93
CA ARG A 24 -8.40 -5.19 -26.63
C ARG A 24 -7.38 -4.58 -25.66
N PRO A 25 -6.10 -4.95 -25.77
CA PRO A 25 -5.03 -4.22 -25.09
C PRO A 25 -5.14 -2.71 -25.36
N PRO A 26 -4.81 -1.86 -24.37
CA PRO A 26 -4.78 -0.43 -24.59
C PRO A 26 -3.67 -0.06 -25.57
N ARG A 27 -3.80 1.13 -26.16
CA ARG A 27 -2.70 1.75 -26.92
C ARG A 27 -1.86 2.60 -25.97
N VAL A 28 -0.59 2.76 -26.28
CA VAL A 28 0.33 3.61 -25.52
C VAL A 28 0.83 4.76 -26.39
N ALA A 29 0.86 5.98 -25.82
CA ALA A 29 1.42 7.14 -26.50
C ALA A 29 2.94 7.15 -26.37
N LEU A 30 3.63 7.32 -27.50
CA LEU A 30 5.05 7.61 -27.55
C LEU A 30 5.28 8.93 -28.31
N PHE A 31 6.22 9.71 -27.82
CA PHE A 31 6.52 11.06 -28.23
C PHE A 31 7.86 11.05 -28.97
N LYS A 32 7.86 11.62 -30.18
CA LYS A 32 9.05 11.70 -31.01
C LYS A 32 9.88 12.89 -30.54
N ARG A 33 11.04 12.61 -29.97
CA ARG A 33 11.94 13.62 -29.41
C ARG A 33 12.43 14.56 -30.51
N SER A 34 12.47 15.87 -30.25
CA SER A 34 12.88 16.88 -31.24
C SER A 34 14.40 16.86 -31.50
N GLY A 35 14.85 17.65 -32.47
CA GLY A 35 16.29 17.88 -32.69
C GLY A 35 16.95 18.75 -31.61
N GLU A 36 16.16 19.45 -30.79
CA GLU A 36 16.64 20.44 -29.81
C GLU A 36 17.08 19.80 -28.49
N VAL A 37 16.59 18.59 -28.18
CA VAL A 37 16.99 17.87 -26.96
C VAL A 37 18.45 17.41 -27.00
N ARG A 38 19.04 17.21 -25.82
CA ARG A 38 20.47 16.85 -25.68
C ARG A 38 20.81 15.41 -26.08
N THR A 39 19.89 14.47 -25.85
CA THR A 39 20.13 13.03 -26.08
C THR A 39 18.94 12.37 -26.75
N TYR A 40 19.21 11.30 -27.52
CA TYR A 40 18.21 10.46 -28.17
C TYR A 40 17.25 11.23 -29.11
N ARG A 41 17.81 12.13 -29.93
CA ARG A 41 17.05 12.97 -30.88
C ARG A 41 16.30 12.12 -31.90
N HIS A 42 15.10 12.54 -32.27
CA HIS A 42 14.23 11.92 -33.29
C HIS A 42 13.77 10.48 -32.98
N LEU A 43 14.07 9.95 -31.79
CA LEU A 43 13.58 8.66 -31.31
C LEU A 43 12.26 8.82 -30.56
N TYR A 44 11.43 7.78 -30.58
CA TYR A 44 10.22 7.67 -29.77
C TYR A 44 10.56 7.36 -28.31
N ALA A 45 9.95 8.11 -27.42
CA ALA A 45 10.10 7.98 -25.97
C ALA A 45 8.75 8.13 -25.26
N PRO A 46 8.60 7.59 -24.04
CA PRO A 46 7.61 8.10 -23.10
C PRO A 46 7.98 9.53 -22.68
N ILE A 47 7.05 10.21 -21.99
CA ILE A 47 7.35 11.47 -21.30
C ILE A 47 8.35 11.18 -20.20
N SER A 48 9.41 11.98 -20.08
CA SER A 48 10.48 11.65 -19.13
C SER A 48 11.34 12.85 -18.77
N GLY A 49 11.67 12.98 -17.49
CA GLY A 49 12.59 14.01 -17.04
C GLY A 49 13.33 13.66 -15.75
N SER A 50 14.36 14.46 -15.50
CA SER A 50 15.26 14.23 -14.34
C SER A 50 14.52 14.57 -13.06
N ILE A 51 14.74 13.78 -12.01
CA ILE A 51 14.21 14.10 -10.68
C ILE A 51 14.85 15.40 -10.18
N ASP A 52 14.03 16.41 -9.93
CA ASP A 52 14.46 17.70 -9.37
C ASP A 52 14.48 17.60 -7.83
N PRO A 53 15.51 18.15 -7.14
CA PRO A 53 15.53 18.19 -5.68
C PRO A 53 14.33 18.88 -5.01
N LYS A 54 13.52 19.64 -5.76
CA LYS A 54 12.28 20.27 -5.30
C LYS A 54 11.05 19.35 -5.40
N ASP A 55 11.14 18.27 -6.16
CA ASP A 55 10.07 17.27 -6.24
C ASP A 55 10.18 16.36 -5.00
N ASP A 56 9.08 16.21 -4.24
CA ASP A 56 9.08 15.39 -3.02
C ASP A 56 9.31 13.91 -3.33
N THR A 57 8.81 13.43 -4.48
CA THR A 57 8.92 12.04 -4.93
C THR A 57 9.15 11.91 -6.44
N PRO A 58 9.64 10.76 -6.94
CA PRO A 58 9.70 10.49 -8.38
C PRO A 58 8.33 10.57 -9.09
N LEU A 59 7.24 10.34 -8.37
CA LEU A 59 5.88 10.48 -8.91
C LEU A 59 5.49 11.97 -9.08
N ASP A 60 5.96 12.86 -8.21
CA ASP A 60 5.77 14.30 -8.37
C ASP A 60 6.54 14.83 -9.58
N THR A 61 7.77 14.34 -9.78
CA THR A 61 8.52 14.55 -11.03
C THR A 61 7.70 14.07 -12.24
N ALA A 62 7.13 12.86 -12.20
CA ALA A 62 6.30 12.36 -13.29
C ALA A 62 5.12 13.28 -13.62
N TRP A 63 4.40 13.77 -12.61
CA TRP A 63 3.30 14.72 -12.79
C TRP A 63 3.75 16.08 -13.34
N ARG A 64 4.91 16.57 -12.92
CA ARG A 64 5.51 17.81 -13.44
C ARG A 64 5.86 17.66 -14.92
N GLU A 65 6.61 16.62 -15.29
CA GLU A 65 7.02 16.38 -16.68
C GLU A 65 5.81 16.15 -17.60
N LEU A 66 4.79 15.41 -17.15
CA LEU A 66 3.53 15.27 -17.89
C LEU A 66 2.89 16.64 -18.17
N ARG A 67 2.85 17.53 -17.18
CA ARG A 67 2.29 18.87 -17.33
C ARG A 67 3.14 19.76 -18.24
N GLU A 68 4.45 19.71 -18.10
CA GLU A 68 5.39 20.54 -18.86
C GLU A 68 5.48 20.12 -20.33
N GLU A 69 5.50 18.82 -20.61
CA GLU A 69 5.67 18.26 -21.94
C GLU A 69 4.35 18.07 -22.70
N THR A 70 3.22 17.90 -22.00
CA THR A 70 1.92 17.58 -22.64
C THR A 70 0.73 18.44 -22.20
N ARG A 71 0.90 19.27 -21.15
CA ARG A 71 -0.18 19.99 -20.43
C ARG A 71 -1.23 19.10 -19.75
N LEU A 72 -1.05 17.78 -19.75
CA LEU A 72 -1.94 16.87 -19.04
C LEU A 72 -1.70 16.93 -17.53
N ASP A 73 -2.79 16.81 -16.77
CA ASP A 73 -2.81 16.86 -15.32
C ASP A 73 -3.75 15.80 -14.73
N ALA A 74 -4.03 15.87 -13.43
CA ALA A 74 -4.91 14.94 -12.73
C ALA A 74 -6.39 14.98 -13.18
N HIS A 75 -6.81 16.02 -13.92
CA HIS A 75 -8.14 16.10 -14.55
C HIS A 75 -8.20 15.34 -15.87
N SER A 76 -7.07 15.20 -16.56
CA SER A 76 -6.97 14.50 -17.84
C SER A 76 -6.51 13.05 -17.68
N LEU A 77 -5.65 12.81 -16.69
CA LEU A 77 -5.02 11.52 -16.40
C LEU A 77 -5.46 10.98 -15.04
N ARG A 78 -5.42 9.65 -14.92
CA ARG A 78 -5.45 8.93 -13.66
C ARG A 78 -4.12 8.20 -13.53
N TYR A 79 -3.45 8.35 -12.39
CA TYR A 79 -2.32 7.49 -12.06
C TYR A 79 -2.75 6.02 -12.13
N PHE A 80 -1.99 5.20 -12.83
CA PHE A 80 -2.38 3.83 -13.12
C PHE A 80 -1.50 2.83 -12.40
N ARG A 81 -0.17 2.91 -12.62
CA ARG A 81 0.77 1.92 -12.07
C ARG A 81 2.16 2.53 -11.84
N GLN A 82 2.84 2.04 -10.81
CA GLN A 82 4.29 2.09 -10.71
C GLN A 82 4.86 0.84 -11.36
N GLY A 83 6.03 0.96 -11.99
CA GLY A 83 6.87 -0.17 -12.36
C GLY A 83 8.12 -0.27 -11.49
N LYS A 84 8.70 -1.46 -11.37
CA LYS A 84 9.91 -1.65 -10.54
C LYS A 84 11.06 -0.80 -11.11
N PRO A 85 11.66 0.11 -10.32
CA PRO A 85 12.82 0.88 -10.76
C PRO A 85 13.99 -0.01 -11.18
N TYR A 86 14.80 0.48 -12.10
CA TYR A 86 15.99 -0.23 -12.57
C TYR A 86 17.09 0.74 -12.99
N THR A 87 18.32 0.24 -13.10
CA THR A 87 19.45 1.06 -13.56
C THR A 87 20.12 0.44 -14.78
N PHE A 88 20.67 1.27 -15.65
CA PHE A 88 21.52 0.81 -16.76
C PHE A 88 22.55 1.88 -17.14
N THR A 89 23.63 1.44 -17.77
CA THR A 89 24.66 2.33 -18.30
C THR A 89 24.55 2.39 -19.81
N ASP A 90 24.53 3.60 -20.36
CA ASP A 90 24.65 3.87 -21.79
C ASP A 90 26.04 4.44 -22.08
N GLU A 91 26.91 3.56 -22.57
CA GLU A 91 28.29 3.91 -22.90
C GLU A 91 28.38 4.87 -24.08
N SER A 92 27.41 4.85 -25.01
CA SER A 92 27.41 5.68 -26.22
C SER A 92 27.32 7.18 -25.91
N ILE A 93 26.74 7.52 -24.75
CA ILE A 93 26.63 8.89 -24.25
C ILE A 93 27.33 9.10 -22.90
N GLY A 94 28.04 8.08 -22.40
CA GLY A 94 28.77 8.14 -21.13
C GLY A 94 27.89 8.40 -19.91
N ARG A 95 26.68 7.83 -19.84
CA ARG A 95 25.72 8.08 -18.73
C ARG A 95 25.28 6.80 -18.04
N ARG A 96 25.04 6.92 -16.73
CA ARG A 96 24.34 5.90 -15.93
C ARG A 96 22.97 6.43 -15.55
N TRP A 97 21.94 5.68 -15.89
CA TRP A 97 20.55 6.02 -15.65
C TRP A 97 19.98 5.19 -14.51
N ALA A 98 19.21 5.85 -13.64
CA ALA A 98 18.26 5.21 -12.72
C ALA A 98 16.85 5.61 -13.16
N ILE A 99 16.05 4.63 -13.55
CA ILE A 99 14.75 4.82 -14.17
C ILE A 99 13.64 4.45 -13.18
N HIS A 100 12.68 5.35 -13.03
CA HIS A 100 11.43 5.15 -12.29
C HIS A 100 10.24 5.12 -13.27
N PRO A 101 9.77 3.92 -13.68
CA PRO A 101 8.67 3.79 -14.62
C PRO A 101 7.31 4.02 -13.96
N PHE A 102 6.45 4.79 -14.62
CA PHE A 102 5.08 5.07 -14.23
C PHE A 102 4.13 4.94 -15.42
N GLY A 103 2.95 4.40 -15.16
CA GLY A 103 1.84 4.32 -16.09
C GLY A 103 0.72 5.27 -15.67
N PHE A 104 0.10 5.91 -16.65
CA PHE A 104 -1.05 6.79 -16.50
C PHE A 104 -2.14 6.42 -17.50
N MET A 105 -3.39 6.58 -17.12
CA MET A 105 -4.55 6.33 -17.99
C MET A 105 -5.23 7.63 -18.36
N LEU A 106 -5.55 7.81 -19.64
CA LEU A 106 -6.50 8.85 -20.04
C LEU A 106 -7.85 8.57 -19.39
N ARG A 107 -8.44 9.60 -18.76
CA ARG A 107 -9.78 9.50 -18.18
C ARG A 107 -10.81 9.39 -19.31
N PRO A 108 -11.73 8.41 -19.26
CA PRO A 108 -12.76 8.25 -20.30
C PRO A 108 -13.66 9.47 -20.50
N ASN A 109 -13.94 10.19 -19.41
CA ASN A 109 -14.76 11.41 -19.40
C ASN A 109 -13.93 12.70 -19.32
N GLY A 110 -12.60 12.59 -19.49
CA GLY A 110 -11.70 13.74 -19.54
C GLY A 110 -11.72 14.40 -20.93
N PRO A 111 -10.92 15.46 -21.12
CA PRO A 111 -10.78 16.11 -22.43
C PRO A 111 -10.13 15.21 -23.51
N GLY A 112 -9.75 13.98 -23.16
CA GLY A 112 -9.25 12.96 -24.08
C GLY A 112 -7.85 13.29 -24.59
N ASP A 113 -7.49 12.69 -25.73
CA ASP A 113 -6.22 12.93 -26.41
C ASP A 113 -6.15 14.29 -27.13
N LEU A 114 -7.28 14.98 -27.29
CA LEU A 114 -7.34 16.35 -27.81
C LEU A 114 -6.69 17.38 -26.87
N ALA A 115 -6.46 17.01 -25.60
CA ALA A 115 -5.83 17.89 -24.61
C ALA A 115 -4.30 17.97 -24.75
N ILE A 116 -3.68 17.06 -25.50
CA ILE A 116 -2.21 16.97 -25.59
C ILE A 116 -1.69 18.19 -26.36
N THR A 117 -0.93 19.04 -25.67
CA THR A 117 -0.21 20.15 -26.29
C THR A 117 1.27 19.99 -25.99
N LEU A 118 2.06 19.73 -27.02
CA LEU A 118 3.49 19.48 -26.89
C LEU A 118 4.29 20.76 -26.64
N ASN A 119 5.37 20.64 -25.88
CA ASN A 119 6.41 21.66 -25.80
C ASN A 119 7.53 21.38 -26.83
N TRP A 120 8.62 22.16 -26.76
CA TRP A 120 9.76 22.09 -27.70
C TRP A 120 10.54 20.76 -27.66
N GLU A 121 10.36 19.94 -26.62
CA GLU A 121 11.09 18.66 -26.48
C GLU A 121 10.64 17.60 -27.47
N HIS A 122 9.43 17.73 -28.03
CA HIS A 122 8.84 16.74 -28.93
C HIS A 122 8.36 17.39 -30.23
N GLU A 123 8.65 16.74 -31.35
CA GLU A 123 8.21 17.17 -32.69
C GLU A 123 6.88 16.50 -33.11
N GLY A 124 6.38 15.55 -32.33
CA GLY A 124 5.12 14.87 -32.56
C GLY A 124 4.90 13.70 -31.61
N TYR A 125 3.75 13.03 -31.71
CA TYR A 125 3.45 11.81 -30.95
C TYR A 125 2.58 10.86 -31.77
N ALA A 126 2.62 9.58 -31.43
CA ALA A 126 1.76 8.57 -32.02
C ALA A 126 1.30 7.56 -30.95
N TRP A 127 0.15 6.95 -31.22
CA TRP A 127 -0.37 5.84 -30.43
C TRP A 127 0.10 4.53 -31.05
N PHE A 128 0.65 3.63 -30.24
CA PHE A 128 1.14 2.34 -30.67
C PHE A 128 0.33 1.22 -30.02
N ASP A 129 0.08 0.14 -30.75
CA ASP A 129 -0.36 -1.09 -30.11
C ASP A 129 0.84 -1.66 -29.33
N ILE A 130 0.59 -2.18 -28.12
CA ILE A 130 1.69 -2.57 -27.20
C ILE A 130 2.58 -3.65 -27.83
N ASP A 131 1.97 -4.57 -28.58
CA ASP A 131 2.68 -5.69 -29.23
C ASP A 131 3.56 -5.23 -30.42
N GLU A 132 3.40 -3.98 -30.90
CA GLU A 132 4.24 -3.40 -31.97
C GLU A 132 5.58 -2.84 -31.46
N ILE A 133 5.70 -2.61 -30.15
CA ILE A 133 6.87 -1.97 -29.55
C ILE A 133 7.95 -3.02 -29.32
N GLN A 134 9.05 -2.93 -30.07
CA GLN A 134 10.19 -3.83 -29.97
C GLN A 134 11.46 -3.07 -29.55
N GLN A 135 12.42 -3.79 -28.97
CA GLN A 135 13.75 -3.25 -28.65
C GLN A 135 14.76 -3.76 -29.69
N ASP A 136 14.60 -3.35 -30.94
CA ASP A 136 15.46 -3.73 -32.05
C ASP A 136 15.82 -2.51 -32.93
N ALA A 137 16.58 -2.74 -34.00
CA ALA A 137 16.99 -1.66 -34.91
C ALA A 137 15.85 -1.11 -35.78
N ASN A 138 14.70 -1.79 -35.84
CA ASN A 138 13.58 -1.44 -36.72
C ASN A 138 12.59 -0.50 -36.02
N PHE A 139 12.49 -0.56 -34.69
CA PHE A 139 11.70 0.39 -33.92
C PHE A 139 12.58 1.56 -33.45
N PRO A 140 12.36 2.81 -33.92
CA PRO A 140 13.20 3.95 -33.57
C PRO A 140 12.87 4.48 -32.16
N GLY A 141 13.04 3.65 -31.14
CA GLY A 141 12.78 3.95 -29.73
C GLY A 141 14.05 4.29 -28.95
N VAL A 142 13.89 5.01 -27.83
CA VAL A 142 14.98 5.24 -26.88
C VAL A 142 15.53 3.92 -26.30
N PRO A 143 16.77 3.90 -25.79
CA PRO A 143 17.31 2.72 -25.11
C PRO A 143 16.39 2.27 -23.98
N ARG A 144 16.19 0.95 -23.87
CA ARG A 144 15.37 0.32 -22.81
C ARG A 144 13.91 0.77 -22.80
N LEU A 145 13.37 1.26 -23.92
CA LEU A 145 11.95 1.59 -24.06
C LEU A 145 11.03 0.42 -23.69
N LEU A 146 11.26 -0.76 -24.29
CA LEU A 146 10.45 -1.95 -24.02
C LEU A 146 10.61 -2.43 -22.57
N GLU A 147 11.82 -2.30 -22.01
CA GLU A 147 12.09 -2.62 -20.61
C GLU A 147 11.28 -1.72 -19.68
N SER A 148 11.29 -0.39 -19.88
CA SER A 148 10.45 0.51 -19.08
C SER A 148 8.96 0.23 -19.25
N LEU A 149 8.51 -0.10 -20.47
CA LEU A 149 7.10 -0.38 -20.75
C LEU A 149 6.61 -1.64 -20.02
N ARG A 150 7.36 -2.74 -20.08
CA ARG A 150 6.96 -3.99 -19.41
C ARG A 150 6.88 -3.87 -17.89
N ARG A 151 7.64 -2.95 -17.27
CA ARG A 151 7.55 -2.64 -15.83
C ARG A 151 6.18 -2.09 -15.42
N VAL A 152 5.47 -1.41 -16.31
CA VAL A 152 4.14 -0.85 -16.05
C VAL A 152 3.02 -1.61 -16.75
N TRP A 153 3.36 -2.46 -17.73
CA TRP A 153 2.45 -3.33 -18.46
C TRP A 153 2.89 -4.79 -18.35
N PHE A 154 2.67 -5.37 -17.16
CA PHE A 154 3.04 -6.76 -16.84
C PHE A 154 2.49 -7.86 -17.77
N PRO A 155 1.39 -7.71 -18.56
CA PRO A 155 0.99 -8.77 -19.49
C PRO A 155 2.07 -9.15 -20.51
N ILE A 156 3.03 -8.26 -20.79
CA ILE A 156 4.21 -8.58 -21.61
C ILE A 156 5.03 -9.72 -20.99
N ASP A 157 5.16 -9.75 -19.67
CA ASP A 157 6.00 -10.72 -18.97
C ASP A 157 5.23 -11.95 -18.45
N ILE A 158 3.96 -11.79 -18.06
CA ILE A 158 3.17 -12.87 -17.44
C ILE A 158 2.07 -13.44 -18.35
N GLY A 159 1.95 -12.91 -19.58
CA GLY A 159 0.89 -13.27 -20.53
C GLY A 159 -0.46 -12.62 -20.21
N TYR A 160 -1.32 -12.51 -21.24
CA TYR A 160 -2.61 -11.80 -21.12
C TYR A 160 -3.61 -12.47 -20.17
N ASN A 161 -3.65 -13.81 -20.10
CA ASN A 161 -4.57 -14.52 -19.20
C ASN A 161 -4.29 -14.25 -17.71
N ALA A 162 -3.02 -14.38 -17.29
CA ALA A 162 -2.62 -13.99 -15.94
C ALA A 162 -2.70 -12.47 -15.77
N GLY A 163 -2.40 -11.72 -16.83
CA GLY A 163 -2.51 -10.27 -16.87
C GLY A 163 -3.91 -9.73 -16.54
N ASP A 164 -4.95 -10.37 -17.04
CA ASP A 164 -6.34 -9.99 -16.78
C ASP A 164 -6.74 -10.27 -15.32
N ILE A 165 -6.35 -11.43 -14.79
CA ILE A 165 -6.58 -11.78 -13.37
C ILE A 165 -5.90 -10.76 -12.46
N LEU A 166 -4.63 -10.43 -12.73
CA LEU A 166 -3.88 -9.49 -11.90
C LEU A 166 -4.47 -8.09 -12.02
N SER A 167 -4.84 -7.64 -13.22
CA SER A 167 -5.45 -6.32 -13.41
C SER A 167 -6.78 -6.18 -12.66
N ASN A 168 -7.62 -7.22 -12.70
CA ASN A 168 -8.88 -7.25 -11.95
C ASN A 168 -8.65 -7.33 -10.44
N GLY A 169 -7.70 -8.16 -10.00
CA GLY A 169 -7.31 -8.28 -8.61
C GLY A 169 -6.80 -6.96 -8.03
N LEU A 170 -5.93 -6.24 -8.75
CA LEU A 170 -5.46 -4.92 -8.36
C LEU A 170 -6.62 -3.94 -8.20
N LYS A 171 -7.56 -3.92 -9.16
CA LYS A 171 -8.76 -3.08 -9.04
C LYS A 171 -9.58 -3.41 -7.80
N THR A 172 -9.78 -4.69 -7.50
CA THR A 172 -10.47 -5.15 -6.27
C THR A 172 -9.78 -4.65 -5.00
N LEU A 173 -8.45 -4.64 -4.96
CA LEU A 173 -7.68 -4.14 -3.82
C LEU A 173 -7.74 -2.60 -3.71
N GLN A 174 -7.69 -1.89 -4.85
CA GLN A 174 -7.72 -0.43 -4.94
C GLN A 174 -9.08 0.14 -4.51
N ASP A 175 -10.18 -0.47 -4.97
CA ASP A 175 -11.54 0.02 -4.76
C ASP A 175 -12.12 -0.41 -3.39
N ASP A 176 -11.40 -1.23 -2.61
CA ASP A 176 -11.85 -1.71 -1.30
C ASP A 176 -11.44 -0.76 -0.17
N HIS A 177 -12.37 0.11 0.20
CA HIS A 177 -12.22 1.07 1.32
C HIS A 177 -12.82 0.58 2.64
N VAL A 178 -13.35 -0.66 2.68
CA VAL A 178 -14.05 -1.22 3.85
C VAL A 178 -13.15 -2.17 4.63
N SER A 179 -12.32 -2.94 3.93
CA SER A 179 -11.47 -3.95 4.56
C SER A 179 -10.25 -3.32 5.24
N GLY A 180 -9.91 -3.83 6.42
CA GLY A 180 -8.66 -3.48 7.09
C GLY A 180 -7.45 -4.12 6.39
N ALA A 181 -6.25 -3.61 6.68
CA ALA A 181 -5.03 -4.02 5.98
C ALA A 181 -4.70 -5.52 6.05
N ARG A 182 -5.10 -6.24 7.12
CA ARG A 182 -4.97 -7.72 7.18
C ARG A 182 -5.88 -8.43 6.18
N GLN A 183 -7.12 -7.96 6.04
CA GLN A 183 -8.09 -8.54 5.12
C GLN A 183 -7.69 -8.27 3.66
N LEU A 184 -7.13 -7.10 3.37
CA LEU A 184 -6.54 -6.80 2.05
C LEU A 184 -5.35 -7.72 1.72
N ALA A 185 -4.47 -8.00 2.69
CA ALA A 185 -3.40 -8.97 2.50
C ALA A 185 -3.94 -10.37 2.19
N THR A 186 -4.98 -10.85 2.90
CA THR A 186 -5.65 -12.11 2.56
C THR A 186 -6.19 -12.11 1.13
N LYS A 187 -6.88 -11.05 0.71
CA LYS A 187 -7.37 -10.93 -0.68
C LYS A 187 -6.24 -10.96 -1.69
N ALA A 188 -5.11 -10.30 -1.40
CA ALA A 188 -3.93 -10.33 -2.26
C ALA A 188 -3.34 -11.74 -2.38
N VAL A 189 -3.32 -12.52 -1.28
CA VAL A 189 -2.91 -13.93 -1.28
C VAL A 189 -3.85 -14.79 -2.13
N ASP A 190 -5.16 -14.59 -2.03
CA ASP A 190 -6.14 -15.32 -2.85
C ASP A 190 -5.95 -15.03 -4.35
N ILE A 191 -5.83 -13.74 -4.71
CA ILE A 191 -5.54 -13.31 -6.09
C ILE A 191 -4.21 -13.91 -6.58
N TYR A 192 -3.19 -13.92 -5.74
CA TYR A 192 -1.89 -14.49 -6.07
C TYR A 192 -1.98 -16.00 -6.36
N GLY A 193 -2.71 -16.75 -5.53
CA GLY A 193 -2.96 -18.17 -5.74
C GLY A 193 -3.63 -18.47 -7.08
N ASP A 194 -4.65 -17.70 -7.44
CA ASP A 194 -5.35 -17.83 -8.73
C ASP A 194 -4.40 -17.58 -9.92
N LEU A 195 -3.51 -16.59 -9.78
CA LEU A 195 -2.53 -16.21 -10.80
C LEU A 195 -1.53 -17.32 -11.11
N LEU A 196 -1.01 -18.01 -10.08
CA LEU A 196 0.02 -19.04 -10.26
C LEU A 196 -0.40 -20.13 -11.25
N SER A 197 -1.70 -20.46 -11.28
CA SER A 197 -2.24 -21.47 -12.21
C SER A 197 -2.19 -21.07 -13.69
N LYS A 198 -1.92 -19.79 -14.00
CA LYS A 198 -1.91 -19.22 -15.35
C LYS A 198 -0.53 -18.81 -15.84
N LEU A 199 0.49 -18.92 -15.00
CA LEU A 199 1.87 -18.59 -15.37
C LEU A 199 2.50 -19.70 -16.20
N ASP A 200 3.53 -19.35 -16.98
CA ASP A 200 4.30 -20.35 -17.73
C ASP A 200 5.15 -21.22 -16.79
N GLY A 201 4.74 -22.48 -16.64
CA GLY A 201 5.42 -23.50 -15.83
C GLY A 201 6.48 -24.32 -16.59
N SER A 202 6.81 -23.99 -17.84
CA SER A 202 7.76 -24.78 -18.65
C SER A 202 9.19 -24.75 -18.10
N ASP A 203 9.60 -23.64 -17.48
CA ASP A 203 10.89 -23.47 -16.79
C ASP A 203 10.64 -22.85 -15.40
N PRO A 204 11.10 -23.50 -14.31
CA PRO A 204 10.94 -22.97 -12.95
C PRO A 204 11.49 -21.56 -12.74
N LYS A 205 12.55 -21.17 -13.45
CA LYS A 205 13.11 -19.81 -13.39
C LYS A 205 12.18 -18.79 -14.04
N ILE A 206 11.60 -19.14 -15.19
CA ILE A 206 10.62 -18.31 -15.90
C ILE A 206 9.34 -18.18 -15.05
N PHE A 207 8.87 -19.29 -14.48
CA PHE A 207 7.73 -19.31 -13.56
C PHE A 207 7.98 -18.40 -12.34
N PHE A 208 9.14 -18.56 -11.68
CA PHE A 208 9.48 -17.79 -10.49
C PHE A 208 9.60 -16.29 -10.79
N ARG A 209 10.21 -15.92 -11.92
CA ARG A 209 10.27 -14.51 -12.34
C ARG A 209 8.88 -13.92 -12.53
N GLN A 210 7.97 -14.64 -13.20
CA GLN A 210 6.58 -14.18 -13.37
C GLN A 210 5.84 -14.07 -12.03
N ALA A 211 6.06 -15.03 -11.13
CA ALA A 211 5.53 -15.01 -9.78
C ALA A 211 6.03 -13.76 -9.01
N CYS A 212 7.32 -13.42 -9.12
CA CYS A 212 7.87 -12.18 -8.55
C CYS A 212 7.21 -10.93 -9.13
N ILE A 213 6.99 -10.86 -10.45
CA ILE A 213 6.31 -9.73 -11.11
C ILE A 213 4.90 -9.56 -10.56
N ALA A 214 4.13 -10.65 -10.46
CA ALA A 214 2.78 -10.62 -9.90
C ALA A 214 2.77 -10.13 -8.44
N ALA A 215 3.65 -10.68 -7.61
CA ALA A 215 3.82 -10.29 -6.21
C ALA A 215 4.20 -8.80 -6.05
N TRP A 216 5.13 -8.32 -6.87
CA TRP A 216 5.56 -6.92 -6.84
C TRP A 216 4.40 -5.98 -7.19
N HIS A 217 3.61 -6.32 -8.21
CA HIS A 217 2.45 -5.52 -8.59
C HIS A 217 1.35 -5.57 -7.54
N LEU A 218 1.04 -6.71 -6.92
CA LEU A 218 0.07 -6.79 -5.83
C LEU A 218 0.47 -5.88 -4.66
N TRP A 219 1.75 -5.88 -4.30
CA TRP A 219 2.27 -5.00 -3.25
C TRP A 219 2.23 -3.51 -3.66
N LYS A 220 2.90 -3.14 -4.75
CA LYS A 220 3.11 -1.73 -5.10
C LYS A 220 1.91 -1.06 -5.76
N ASN A 221 1.03 -1.84 -6.38
CA ASN A 221 -0.10 -1.32 -7.14
C ASN A 221 -1.47 -1.76 -6.59
N GLY A 222 -1.52 -2.58 -5.54
CA GLY A 222 -2.78 -3.02 -4.92
C GLY A 222 -3.44 -1.90 -4.12
N ARG A 223 -2.81 -1.48 -3.02
CA ARG A 223 -3.20 -0.27 -2.25
C ARG A 223 -2.03 0.12 -1.35
N GLU A 224 -1.26 1.10 -1.77
CA GLU A 224 0.09 1.32 -1.21
C GLU A 224 0.10 1.72 0.27
N SER A 225 -0.89 2.50 0.70
CA SER A 225 -1.15 2.85 2.12
C SER A 225 -1.39 1.63 3.03
N MET A 226 -1.74 0.48 2.44
CA MET A 226 -1.92 -0.81 3.09
C MET A 226 -0.84 -1.81 2.66
N GLY A 227 0.26 -1.31 2.09
CA GLY A 227 1.25 -2.11 1.37
C GLY A 227 2.13 -2.98 2.25
N ALA A 228 2.37 -2.62 3.52
CA ALA A 228 3.28 -3.39 4.38
C ALA A 228 2.80 -4.84 4.63
N PRO A 229 1.52 -5.09 4.99
CA PRO A 229 0.98 -6.45 5.08
C PRO A 229 0.98 -7.21 3.76
N ILE A 230 0.67 -6.52 2.66
CA ILE A 230 0.68 -7.14 1.33
C ILE A 230 2.10 -7.57 0.96
N LEU A 231 3.11 -6.72 1.19
CA LEU A 231 4.52 -7.05 0.97
C LEU A 231 4.93 -8.30 1.75
N ASN A 232 4.68 -8.31 3.06
CA ASN A 232 5.04 -9.44 3.92
C ASN A 232 4.35 -10.74 3.48
N ALA A 233 3.06 -10.67 3.12
CA ALA A 233 2.33 -11.80 2.58
C ALA A 233 2.90 -12.28 1.23
N MET A 234 3.30 -11.36 0.35
CA MET A 234 3.92 -11.70 -0.93
C MET A 234 5.30 -12.32 -0.77
N ILE A 235 6.13 -11.85 0.17
CA ILE A 235 7.42 -12.48 0.50
C ILE A 235 7.22 -13.92 1.00
N GLU A 236 6.22 -14.13 1.88
CA GLU A 236 5.86 -15.46 2.38
C GLU A 236 5.42 -16.37 1.22
N CYS A 237 4.54 -15.88 0.34
CA CYS A 237 4.09 -16.62 -0.83
C CYS A 237 5.25 -16.98 -1.77
N LEU A 238 6.16 -16.04 -2.04
CA LEU A 238 7.34 -16.29 -2.88
C LEU A 238 8.29 -17.30 -2.25
N THR A 239 8.48 -17.25 -0.93
CA THR A 239 9.27 -18.26 -0.20
C THR A 239 8.66 -19.65 -0.33
N ILE A 240 7.33 -19.76 -0.21
CA ILE A 240 6.60 -21.03 -0.42
C ILE A 240 6.80 -21.51 -1.86
N VAL A 241 6.63 -20.64 -2.85
CA VAL A 241 6.85 -20.98 -4.27
C VAL A 241 8.27 -21.49 -4.50
N GLN A 242 9.29 -20.74 -4.05
CA GLN A 242 10.70 -21.09 -4.22
C GLN A 242 11.02 -22.47 -3.64
N ASN A 243 10.50 -22.78 -2.46
CA ASN A 243 10.71 -24.08 -1.82
C ASN A 243 10.06 -25.25 -2.60
N HIS A 244 8.90 -25.04 -3.21
CA HIS A 244 8.19 -26.10 -3.95
C HIS A 244 8.77 -26.35 -5.34
N ILE A 245 9.38 -25.35 -5.96
CA ILE A 245 10.00 -25.49 -7.29
C ILE A 245 11.49 -25.87 -7.22
N ALA A 246 12.07 -25.89 -6.02
CA ALA A 246 13.49 -26.18 -5.82
C ALA A 246 13.83 -27.60 -6.31
N GLY A 247 14.77 -27.69 -7.26
CA GLY A 247 15.21 -28.96 -7.85
C GLY A 247 14.26 -29.56 -8.88
N CYS A 248 13.17 -28.87 -9.22
CA CYS A 248 12.26 -29.29 -10.29
C CYS A 248 12.81 -28.90 -11.67
N ASN A 249 12.42 -29.65 -12.71
CA ASN A 249 12.74 -29.32 -14.11
C ASN A 249 11.64 -28.46 -14.77
N GLN A 250 10.41 -28.54 -14.26
CA GLN A 250 9.22 -27.81 -14.71
C GLN A 250 8.27 -27.65 -13.53
N VAL A 251 7.32 -26.72 -13.63
CA VAL A 251 6.23 -26.52 -12.66
C VAL A 251 4.99 -27.20 -13.21
N ASP A 252 4.80 -28.46 -12.83
CA ASP A 252 3.67 -29.28 -13.27
C ASP A 252 2.39 -29.07 -12.43
N THR A 253 1.32 -29.76 -12.80
CA THR A 253 0.02 -29.65 -12.12
C THR A 253 0.06 -30.10 -10.66
N ASN A 254 0.98 -31.01 -10.28
CA ASN A 254 1.08 -31.46 -8.89
C ASN A 254 1.71 -30.37 -8.01
N ILE A 255 2.75 -29.70 -8.52
CA ILE A 255 3.37 -28.55 -7.84
C ILE A 255 2.34 -27.42 -7.71
N LEU A 256 1.62 -27.09 -8.79
CA LEU A 256 0.56 -26.08 -8.74
C LEU A 256 -0.53 -26.44 -7.72
N PHE A 257 -0.97 -27.69 -7.69
CA PHE A 257 -1.95 -28.15 -6.70
C PHE A 257 -1.40 -28.00 -5.27
N ALA A 258 -0.15 -28.40 -5.01
CA ALA A 258 0.46 -28.22 -3.70
C ALA A 258 0.51 -26.74 -3.26
N LEU A 259 0.87 -25.84 -4.17
CA LEU A 259 0.88 -24.40 -3.93
C LEU A 259 -0.50 -23.83 -3.60
N MET A 260 -1.55 -24.31 -4.28
CA MET A 260 -2.94 -23.90 -4.03
C MET A 260 -3.41 -24.22 -2.60
N PHE A 261 -2.84 -25.22 -1.92
CA PHE A 261 -3.13 -25.50 -0.51
C PHE A 261 -2.14 -24.82 0.44
N ALA A 262 -0.85 -24.86 0.11
CA ALA A 262 0.20 -24.36 0.99
C ALA A 262 0.08 -22.85 1.25
N ILE A 263 -0.24 -22.06 0.21
CA ILE A 263 -0.29 -20.60 0.29
C ILE A 263 -1.47 -20.12 1.18
N PRO A 264 -2.74 -20.47 0.89
CA PRO A 264 -3.86 -20.07 1.76
C PRO A 264 -3.77 -20.71 3.16
N GLY A 265 -3.26 -21.94 3.24
CA GLY A 265 -3.05 -22.65 4.51
C GLY A 265 -2.09 -21.91 5.44
N SER A 266 -0.92 -21.49 4.93
CA SER A 266 0.07 -20.73 5.71
C SER A 266 -0.51 -19.40 6.20
N ALA A 267 -1.14 -18.64 5.30
CA ALA A 267 -1.73 -17.34 5.64
C ALA A 267 -2.83 -17.47 6.73
N LYS A 268 -3.69 -18.50 6.63
CA LYS A 268 -4.74 -18.75 7.63
C LYS A 268 -4.15 -19.12 8.99
N SER A 269 -3.22 -20.07 9.04
CA SER A 269 -2.58 -20.49 10.30
C SER A 269 -1.83 -19.35 10.97
N ARG A 270 -1.13 -18.51 10.21
CA ARG A 270 -0.46 -17.31 10.72
C ARG A 270 -1.46 -16.32 11.32
N ASN A 271 -2.56 -16.03 10.63
CA ASN A 271 -3.59 -15.10 11.12
C ASN A 271 -4.23 -15.57 12.44
N GLU A 272 -4.52 -16.87 12.56
CA GLU A 272 -5.07 -17.47 13.78
C GLU A 272 -4.07 -17.37 14.94
N TYR A 273 -2.81 -17.71 14.68
CA TYR A 273 -1.73 -17.58 15.65
C TYR A 273 -1.55 -16.13 16.13
N ASN A 274 -1.39 -15.18 15.19
CA ASN A 274 -1.18 -13.77 15.48
C ASN A 274 -2.31 -13.18 16.32
N THR A 275 -3.56 -13.46 15.94
CA THR A 275 -4.75 -13.00 16.68
C THR A 275 -4.74 -13.52 18.12
N SER A 276 -4.46 -14.82 18.31
CA SER A 276 -4.40 -15.45 19.62
C SER A 276 -3.26 -14.89 20.47
N ALA A 277 -2.08 -14.70 19.87
CA ALA A 277 -0.90 -14.18 20.56
C ALA A 277 -1.08 -12.73 21.00
N LEU A 278 -1.47 -11.85 20.09
CA LEU A 278 -1.74 -10.43 20.39
C LEU A 278 -2.80 -10.27 21.47
N SER A 279 -3.92 -11.00 21.36
CA SER A 279 -4.98 -10.96 22.38
C SER A 279 -4.47 -11.36 23.76
N ARG A 280 -3.56 -12.35 23.83
CA ARG A 280 -2.93 -12.78 25.09
C ARG A 280 -2.00 -11.70 25.67
N HIS A 281 -1.22 -11.02 24.83
CA HIS A 281 -0.33 -9.95 25.27
C HIS A 281 -1.09 -8.72 25.76
N VAL A 282 -2.17 -8.34 25.06
CA VAL A 282 -3.05 -7.24 25.49
C VAL A 282 -3.80 -7.61 26.78
N LEU A 283 -4.27 -8.85 26.93
CA LEU A 283 -4.86 -9.32 28.18
C LEU A 283 -3.91 -9.13 29.36
N ARG A 284 -2.64 -9.55 29.22
CA ARG A 284 -1.61 -9.33 30.26
C ARG A 284 -1.36 -7.86 30.54
N LEU A 285 -1.34 -7.01 29.51
CA LEU A 285 -1.16 -5.56 29.67
C LEU A 285 -2.30 -4.95 30.50
N LEU A 286 -3.54 -5.24 30.16
CA LEU A 286 -4.71 -4.57 30.73
C LEU A 286 -5.12 -5.11 32.09
N CYS A 287 -4.86 -6.39 32.36
CA CYS A 287 -5.19 -7.04 33.62
C CYS A 287 -4.03 -6.99 34.63
N GLY A 288 -2.78 -6.90 34.16
CA GLY A 288 -1.58 -6.97 34.99
C GLY A 288 -1.47 -8.29 35.79
N ASP A 289 -0.37 -8.43 36.54
CA ASP A 289 -0.22 -9.48 37.57
C ASP A 289 -0.65 -8.99 38.97
N SER A 290 -0.99 -7.69 39.12
CA SER A 290 -1.26 -7.07 40.42
C SER A 290 -2.77 -6.95 40.69
N PRO A 291 -3.29 -7.53 41.79
CA PRO A 291 -4.72 -7.50 42.14
C PRO A 291 -5.24 -6.14 42.63
N THR A 292 -4.48 -5.05 42.43
CA THR A 292 -4.72 -3.76 43.10
C THR A 292 -5.42 -2.70 42.25
N ARG A 293 -5.59 -2.90 40.93
CA ARG A 293 -6.30 -1.94 40.08
C ARG A 293 -7.77 -2.35 39.89
N PRO A 294 -8.74 -1.62 40.50
CA PRO A 294 -10.14 -1.98 40.42
C PRO A 294 -10.75 -1.76 39.04
N ARG A 295 -10.17 -0.87 38.20
CA ARG A 295 -10.67 -0.55 36.86
C ARG A 295 -9.55 -0.02 35.97
N THR A 296 -9.46 -0.55 34.75
CA THR A 296 -8.51 -0.11 33.71
C THR A 296 -9.23 0.78 32.71
N ARG A 297 -8.71 1.99 32.47
CA ARG A 297 -9.32 2.99 31.58
C ARG A 297 -8.51 3.14 30.30
N LEU A 298 -9.16 2.97 29.15
CA LEU A 298 -8.49 3.01 27.86
C LEU A 298 -9.23 3.88 26.86
N LEU A 299 -8.46 4.56 26.01
CA LEU A 299 -8.93 5.26 24.82
C LEU A 299 -8.47 4.49 23.58
N THR A 300 -9.35 4.37 22.59
CA THR A 300 -9.00 3.89 21.25
C THR A 300 -9.83 4.63 20.19
N LEU A 301 -9.53 4.40 18.92
CA LEU A 301 -10.27 4.95 17.79
C LEU A 301 -10.29 3.95 16.62
N SER A 302 -11.16 4.22 15.66
CA SER A 302 -11.40 3.39 14.48
C SER A 302 -11.88 1.96 14.84
N SER A 303 -11.85 1.04 13.89
CA SER A 303 -12.25 -0.36 14.05
C SER A 303 -11.09 -1.31 13.72
N SER A 304 -10.01 -1.25 14.53
CA SER A 304 -8.91 -2.22 14.41
C SER A 304 -9.40 -3.62 14.78
N SER A 305 -9.29 -4.58 13.84
CA SER A 305 -9.66 -5.98 14.11
C SER A 305 -8.81 -6.60 15.21
N THR A 306 -7.55 -6.18 15.32
CA THR A 306 -6.61 -6.66 16.33
C THR A 306 -7.01 -6.18 17.72
N ILE A 307 -7.30 -4.89 17.87
CA ILE A 307 -7.77 -4.32 19.14
C ILE A 307 -9.15 -4.89 19.50
N SER A 308 -10.05 -5.02 18.52
CA SER A 308 -11.37 -5.63 18.73
C SER A 308 -11.25 -7.04 19.27
N ALA A 309 -10.46 -7.91 18.63
CA ALA A 309 -10.29 -9.30 19.08
C ALA A 309 -9.66 -9.38 20.48
N ALA A 310 -8.67 -8.52 20.75
CA ALA A 310 -8.01 -8.46 22.05
C ALA A 310 -8.97 -8.02 23.17
N LEU A 311 -9.73 -6.93 22.96
CA LEU A 311 -10.70 -6.43 23.94
C LEU A 311 -11.86 -7.41 24.15
N THR A 312 -12.39 -8.02 23.09
CA THR A 312 -13.37 -9.11 23.21
C THR A 312 -12.84 -10.21 24.12
N ARG A 313 -11.60 -10.67 23.88
CA ARG A 313 -10.99 -11.70 24.73
C ARG A 313 -10.82 -11.25 26.18
N VAL A 314 -10.47 -10.00 26.45
CA VAL A 314 -10.39 -9.47 27.82
C VAL A 314 -11.76 -9.51 28.50
N ILE A 315 -12.81 -9.06 27.80
CA ILE A 315 -14.19 -9.06 28.32
C ILE A 315 -14.67 -10.49 28.64
N GLU A 316 -14.37 -11.46 27.76
CA GLU A 316 -14.83 -12.85 27.89
C GLU A 316 -14.07 -13.67 28.93
N THR A 317 -12.86 -13.27 29.32
CA THR A 317 -11.97 -14.14 30.12
C THR A 317 -11.41 -13.51 31.38
N SER A 318 -11.65 -12.22 31.63
CA SER A 318 -11.11 -11.50 32.78
C SER A 318 -12.18 -10.96 33.71
N THR A 319 -11.82 -10.87 35.00
CA THR A 319 -12.59 -10.16 36.02
C THR A 319 -12.24 -8.67 36.09
N THR A 320 -11.27 -8.19 35.30
CA THR A 320 -10.87 -6.78 35.25
C THR A 320 -12.02 -5.92 34.73
N SER A 321 -12.42 -4.90 35.48
CA SER A 321 -13.40 -3.91 35.01
C SER A 321 -12.74 -2.96 34.02
N LEU A 322 -13.35 -2.77 32.85
CA LEU A 322 -12.85 -1.87 31.80
C LEU A 322 -13.71 -0.60 31.66
N ASP A 323 -13.04 0.55 31.53
CA ASP A 323 -13.61 1.79 30.96
C ASP A 323 -13.07 1.99 29.55
N ILE A 324 -13.87 1.70 28.54
CA ILE A 324 -13.49 1.75 27.12
C ILE A 324 -14.08 3.01 26.50
N ARG A 325 -13.21 3.95 26.13
CA ARG A 325 -13.58 5.19 25.45
C ARG A 325 -13.16 5.08 23.99
N ILE A 326 -14.08 5.37 23.09
CA ILE A 326 -13.87 5.16 21.65
C ILE A 326 -14.21 6.46 20.93
N LEU A 327 -13.29 6.99 20.13
CA LEU A 327 -13.59 8.09 19.23
C LEU A 327 -14.42 7.58 18.06
N GLU A 328 -15.48 8.29 17.67
CA GLU A 328 -16.44 7.81 16.65
C GLU A 328 -15.79 7.51 15.29
N SER A 329 -14.73 8.23 14.92
CA SER A 329 -13.95 8.10 13.69
C SER A 329 -14.72 8.49 12.44
N ARG A 330 -14.87 9.80 12.20
CA ARG A 330 -15.43 10.35 10.97
C ARG A 330 -14.54 10.06 9.76
N PRO A 331 -15.12 9.97 8.54
CA PRO A 331 -16.55 10.09 8.24
C PRO A 331 -17.37 8.81 8.35
N LEU A 332 -16.75 7.62 8.39
CA LEU A 332 -17.46 6.34 8.27
C LEU A 332 -17.91 5.75 9.60
N PHE A 333 -17.58 6.38 10.72
CA PHE A 333 -17.98 6.01 12.08
C PHE A 333 -17.48 4.61 12.49
N GLU A 334 -16.27 4.25 12.07
CA GLU A 334 -15.67 2.95 12.36
C GLU A 334 -15.59 2.67 13.89
N GLY A 335 -15.32 3.70 14.69
CA GLY A 335 -15.27 3.60 16.15
C GLY A 335 -16.64 3.34 16.79
N ALA A 336 -17.71 3.93 16.25
CA ALA A 336 -19.07 3.60 16.69
C ALA A 336 -19.42 2.14 16.39
N SER A 337 -18.97 1.62 15.24
CA SER A 337 -19.12 0.20 14.89
C SER A 337 -18.34 -0.71 15.86
N LEU A 338 -17.13 -0.33 16.28
CA LEU A 338 -16.36 -1.06 17.30
C LEU A 338 -17.11 -1.06 18.65
N ALA A 339 -17.65 0.09 19.06
CA ALA A 339 -18.40 0.21 20.31
C ALA A 339 -19.61 -0.75 20.36
N SER A 340 -20.36 -0.81 19.26
CA SER A 340 -21.50 -1.73 19.09
C SER A 340 -21.07 -3.19 19.21
N LYS A 341 -19.98 -3.58 18.51
CA LYS A 341 -19.42 -4.94 18.58
C LYS A 341 -19.02 -5.33 20.00
N LEU A 342 -18.31 -4.45 20.72
CA LEU A 342 -17.85 -4.73 22.09
C LEU A 342 -19.01 -4.78 23.09
N ALA A 343 -20.04 -3.95 22.91
CA ALA A 343 -21.23 -3.95 23.77
C ALA A 343 -22.06 -5.24 23.67
N ALA A 344 -21.97 -5.95 22.54
CA ALA A 344 -22.64 -7.23 22.31
C ALA A 344 -21.91 -8.43 22.92
N VAL A 345 -20.67 -8.27 23.43
CA VAL A 345 -19.89 -9.36 24.01
C VAL A 345 -20.39 -9.68 25.42
N SER A 346 -20.59 -10.97 25.69
CA SER A 346 -20.94 -11.47 27.03
C SER A 346 -19.73 -11.37 27.98
N PRO A 347 -19.82 -10.65 29.10
CA PRO A 347 -18.72 -10.54 30.04
C PRO A 347 -18.50 -11.85 30.81
N PHE A 348 -17.26 -12.13 31.19
CA PHE A 348 -16.88 -13.28 32.01
C PHE A 348 -17.64 -13.33 33.34
N ALA A 349 -17.81 -12.17 33.98
CA ALA A 349 -18.59 -12.01 35.21
C ALA A 349 -19.44 -10.73 35.13
N ALA A 350 -20.63 -10.73 35.74
CA ALA A 350 -21.50 -9.55 35.73
C ALA A 350 -20.81 -8.29 36.33
N ALA A 351 -19.96 -8.49 37.34
CA ALA A 351 -19.17 -7.42 37.96
C ALA A 351 -18.04 -6.86 37.07
N SER A 352 -17.61 -7.60 36.04
CA SER A 352 -16.58 -7.17 35.07
C SER A 352 -17.17 -6.59 33.78
N LYS A 353 -18.48 -6.33 33.73
CA LYS A 353 -19.13 -5.71 32.57
C LYS A 353 -18.41 -4.40 32.18
N PRO A 354 -17.96 -4.26 30.92
CA PRO A 354 -17.24 -3.06 30.49
C PRO A 354 -18.20 -1.85 30.43
N SER A 355 -17.68 -0.69 30.82
CA SER A 355 -18.28 0.60 30.50
C SER A 355 -17.76 1.04 29.15
N ILE A 356 -18.64 1.29 28.18
CA ILE A 356 -18.27 1.71 26.83
C ILE A 356 -18.87 3.09 26.58
N THR A 357 -18.05 4.04 26.15
CA THR A 357 -18.48 5.41 25.83
C THR A 357 -17.90 5.84 24.50
N VAL A 358 -18.77 6.30 23.59
CA VAL A 358 -18.36 6.89 22.31
C VAL A 358 -18.25 8.41 22.48
N TYR A 359 -17.15 8.98 22.01
CA TYR A 359 -16.91 10.42 21.97
C TYR A 359 -16.84 10.89 20.51
N PRO A 360 -17.31 12.11 20.20
CA PRO A 360 -16.99 12.73 18.92
C PRO A 360 -15.48 12.94 18.84
N ASP A 361 -14.91 12.90 17.62
CA ASP A 361 -13.46 13.02 17.44
C ASP A 361 -12.93 14.36 17.99
N ALA A 362 -13.69 15.45 17.84
CA ALA A 362 -13.38 16.76 18.41
C ALA A 362 -13.34 16.78 19.95
N GLY A 363 -13.98 15.81 20.61
CA GLY A 363 -14.01 15.65 22.06
C GLY A 363 -12.82 14.89 22.64
N VAL A 364 -11.80 14.57 21.83
CA VAL A 364 -10.69 13.68 22.22
C VAL A 364 -9.96 14.09 23.51
N ALA A 365 -9.74 15.39 23.74
CA ALA A 365 -9.09 15.86 24.97
C ALA A 365 -9.94 15.57 26.22
N LEU A 366 -11.27 15.66 26.11
CA LEU A 366 -12.19 15.28 27.19
C LEU A 366 -12.17 13.77 27.40
N ALA A 367 -12.13 12.99 26.30
CA ALA A 367 -12.05 11.54 26.35
C ALA A 367 -10.75 11.05 27.01
N CYS A 368 -9.65 11.82 26.94
CA CYS A 368 -8.36 11.51 27.56
C CYS A 368 -8.31 11.70 29.09
N LYS A 369 -9.37 12.20 29.73
CA LYS A 369 -9.33 12.50 31.17
C LYS A 369 -9.13 11.24 32.02
N ASP A 370 -8.05 11.18 32.81
CA ASP A 370 -7.76 10.07 33.73
C ASP A 370 -7.67 8.68 33.07
N ILE A 371 -7.30 8.59 31.79
CA ILE A 371 -7.07 7.30 31.10
C ILE A 371 -5.73 6.68 31.52
N ASP A 372 -5.66 5.35 31.54
CA ASP A 372 -4.42 4.61 31.80
C ASP A 372 -3.67 4.33 30.50
N PHE A 373 -4.41 4.00 29.44
CA PHE A 373 -3.84 3.59 28.16
C PHE A 373 -4.51 4.27 26.98
N VAL A 374 -3.72 4.62 25.96
CA VAL A 374 -4.22 4.72 24.58
C VAL A 374 -3.81 3.45 23.87
N LEU A 375 -4.78 2.70 23.34
CA LEU A 375 -4.52 1.56 22.46
C LEU A 375 -4.69 2.02 21.02
N LEU A 376 -3.57 2.08 20.29
CA LEU A 376 -3.54 2.51 18.90
C LEU A 376 -3.35 1.31 17.97
N GLY A 377 -4.11 1.26 16.87
CA GLY A 377 -3.82 0.33 15.79
C GLY A 377 -2.64 0.81 14.94
N ALA A 378 -2.30 0.06 13.91
CA ALA A 378 -1.39 0.53 12.86
C ALA A 378 -1.82 -0.04 11.51
N ASP A 379 -1.81 0.82 10.50
CA ASP A 379 -1.88 0.44 9.10
C ASP A 379 -0.47 0.28 8.53
N ILE A 380 0.45 1.20 8.89
CA ILE A 380 1.89 1.12 8.61
C ILE A 380 2.68 1.57 9.85
N ILE A 381 3.83 0.91 10.09
CA ILE A 381 4.88 1.35 11.01
C ILE A 381 6.16 1.55 10.19
N ASP A 382 6.75 2.74 10.18
CA ASP A 382 8.00 2.97 9.44
C ASP A 382 9.23 2.43 10.21
N LYS A 383 10.40 2.46 9.56
CA LYS A 383 11.67 2.00 10.14
C LYS A 383 12.10 2.78 11.39
N GLN A 384 11.59 4.00 11.60
CA GLN A 384 11.81 4.81 12.79
C GLN A 384 10.79 4.54 13.90
N GLY A 385 9.77 3.71 13.64
CA GLY A 385 8.67 3.42 14.56
C GLY A 385 7.54 4.44 14.53
N ASN A 386 7.54 5.42 13.61
CA ASN A 386 6.36 6.26 13.46
C ASN A 386 5.19 5.40 12.96
N VAL A 387 3.99 5.70 13.41
CA VAL A 387 2.81 4.88 13.15
C VAL A 387 1.81 5.65 12.32
N SER A 388 1.56 5.15 11.12
CA SER A 388 0.43 5.56 10.30
C SER A 388 -0.81 4.77 10.71
N ASN A 389 -1.86 5.48 11.09
CA ASN A 389 -3.14 4.90 11.46
C ASN A 389 -4.26 5.89 11.09
N LYS A 390 -5.51 5.44 11.17
CA LYS A 390 -6.70 6.26 10.86
C LYS A 390 -6.63 7.68 11.44
N THR A 391 -6.99 8.68 10.64
CA THR A 391 -7.11 10.09 11.05
C THR A 391 -7.88 10.23 12.36
N GLY A 392 -7.39 11.07 13.27
CA GLY A 392 -7.76 11.15 14.68
C GLY A 392 -6.69 10.56 15.63
N SER A 393 -5.77 9.74 15.11
CA SER A 393 -4.66 9.12 15.86
C SER A 393 -3.68 10.13 16.46
N LEU A 394 -3.18 11.09 15.67
CA LEU A 394 -2.20 12.07 16.15
C LEU A 394 -2.83 13.02 17.19
N PRO A 395 -4.04 13.60 16.97
CA PRO A 395 -4.75 14.34 17.99
C PRO A 395 -5.00 13.54 19.28
N ALA A 396 -5.30 12.24 19.19
CA ALA A 396 -5.50 11.38 20.35
C ALA A 396 -4.21 11.21 21.16
N VAL A 397 -3.10 10.93 20.49
CA VAL A 397 -1.78 10.77 21.12
C VAL A 397 -1.33 12.07 21.79
N LEU A 398 -1.43 13.21 21.09
CA LEU A 398 -1.08 14.52 21.64
C LEU A 398 -1.96 14.90 22.83
N SER A 399 -3.27 14.70 22.71
CA SER A 399 -4.22 15.00 23.77
C SER A 399 -3.97 14.14 25.00
N ALA A 400 -3.68 12.85 24.83
CA ALA A 400 -3.37 11.95 25.94
C ALA A 400 -2.10 12.38 26.68
N LYS A 401 -1.02 12.70 25.95
CA LYS A 401 0.24 13.19 26.56
C LYS A 401 0.05 14.49 27.34
N TYR A 402 -0.82 15.39 26.86
CA TYR A 402 -1.09 16.65 27.55
C TYR A 402 -2.03 16.48 28.75
N MET A 403 -3.17 15.80 28.55
CA MET A 403 -4.23 15.69 29.57
C MET A 403 -3.92 14.67 30.65
N CYS A 404 -3.14 13.63 30.33
CA CYS A 404 -2.77 12.57 31.26
C CYS A 404 -1.33 12.11 30.99
N PRO A 405 -0.31 12.86 31.46
CA PRO A 405 1.11 12.52 31.21
C PRO A 405 1.54 11.14 31.70
N SER A 406 0.82 10.57 32.67
CA SER A 406 1.04 9.21 33.18
C SER A 406 0.48 8.10 32.27
N CYS A 407 -0.39 8.44 31.32
CA CYS A 407 -0.97 7.49 30.37
C CYS A 407 0.12 6.86 29.50
N LYS A 408 -0.07 5.58 29.18
CA LYS A 408 0.79 4.83 28.26
C LYS A 408 0.14 4.70 26.89
N ILE A 409 0.85 5.16 25.87
CA ILE A 409 0.44 5.05 24.48
C ILE A 409 1.06 3.78 23.90
N ILE A 410 0.21 2.77 23.68
CA ILE A 410 0.63 1.45 23.24
C ILE A 410 0.06 1.15 21.87
N VAL A 411 0.94 0.84 20.93
CA VAL A 411 0.57 0.40 19.59
C VAL A 411 0.38 -1.11 19.62
N VAL A 412 -0.75 -1.60 19.10
CA VAL A 412 -1.08 -3.02 19.01
C VAL A 412 -1.21 -3.39 17.54
N ALA A 413 -0.20 -4.09 17.02
CA ALA A 413 -0.07 -4.36 15.59
C ALA A 413 0.75 -5.64 15.35
N GLU A 414 0.46 -6.33 14.25
CA GLU A 414 1.27 -7.44 13.78
C GLU A 414 2.60 -6.92 13.19
N LYS A 415 3.68 -7.71 13.24
CA LYS A 415 4.98 -7.30 12.65
C LYS A 415 4.89 -7.03 11.15
N ASP A 416 3.90 -7.61 10.47
CA ASP A 416 3.68 -7.39 9.03
C ASP A 416 3.26 -5.96 8.67
N LYS A 417 2.98 -5.10 9.66
CA LYS A 417 2.76 -3.66 9.49
C LYS A 417 4.03 -2.85 9.33
N ILE A 418 5.19 -3.44 9.61
CA ILE A 418 6.47 -2.75 9.51
C ILE A 418 6.83 -2.61 8.03
N MET A 419 6.88 -1.37 7.56
CA MET A 419 7.26 -1.02 6.19
C MET A 419 8.79 -0.89 6.12
N PRO A 420 9.47 -1.74 5.33
CA PRO A 420 10.93 -1.66 5.18
C PRO A 420 11.38 -0.49 4.30
N PHE A 421 10.55 -0.09 3.34
CA PHE A 421 10.86 0.97 2.39
C PHE A 421 10.26 2.32 2.83
N GLU A 422 10.58 3.38 2.08
CA GLU A 422 9.94 4.68 2.30
C GLU A 422 8.41 4.54 2.22
N PRO A 423 7.66 5.07 3.21
CA PRO A 423 6.23 4.93 3.24
C PRO A 423 5.58 5.73 2.10
N PRO A 424 4.38 5.34 1.66
CA PRO A 424 3.62 6.10 0.67
C PRO A 424 3.24 7.49 1.21
N GLY A 425 2.90 8.38 0.28
CA GLY A 425 2.26 9.65 0.61
C GLY A 425 0.87 9.49 1.22
N HIS A 426 0.21 10.62 1.48
CA HIS A 426 -1.13 10.63 2.07
C HIS A 426 -2.17 10.01 1.13
N GLU A 427 -3.02 9.12 1.66
CA GLU A 427 -4.20 8.65 0.96
C GLU A 427 -5.34 9.66 1.15
N GLU A 428 -5.68 10.37 0.07
CA GLU A 428 -6.90 11.18 -0.03
C GLU A 428 -8.00 10.37 -0.72
N ASN A 429 -9.09 10.08 0.01
CA ASN A 429 -10.24 9.36 -0.49
C ASN A 429 -11.32 10.27 -1.07
N ASP A 430 -12.38 9.64 -1.58
CA ASP A 430 -13.52 10.35 -2.14
C ASP A 430 -14.09 11.36 -1.12
N PRO A 431 -14.10 12.66 -1.44
CA PRO A 431 -14.64 13.66 -0.54
C PRO A 431 -16.16 13.52 -0.28
N ARG A 432 -16.87 12.75 -1.12
CA ARG A 432 -18.29 12.45 -0.93
C ARG A 432 -18.56 11.68 0.38
N GLU A 433 -17.59 10.92 0.90
CA GLU A 433 -17.74 10.24 2.19
C GLU A 433 -17.91 11.26 3.33
N LEU A 434 -17.14 12.35 3.32
CA LEU A 434 -17.26 13.43 4.30
C LEU A 434 -18.63 14.11 4.18
N SER A 435 -19.00 14.53 2.97
CA SER A 435 -20.22 15.30 2.75
C SER A 435 -21.49 14.51 2.99
N SER A 436 -21.49 13.21 2.66
CA SER A 436 -22.64 12.32 2.89
C SER A 436 -23.00 12.25 4.37
N ALA A 437 -22.00 12.37 5.24
CA ALA A 437 -22.19 12.27 6.67
C ALA A 437 -22.59 13.62 7.33
N TRP A 438 -22.82 14.70 6.56
CA TRP A 438 -23.35 15.97 7.06
C TRP A 438 -24.89 16.07 6.99
N GLY A 439 -25.54 15.17 6.24
CA GLY A 439 -26.96 15.23 5.92
C GLY A 439 -27.26 16.16 4.73
N GLU A 440 -28.49 16.06 4.21
CA GLU A 440 -28.88 16.64 2.90
C GLU A 440 -28.97 18.17 2.85
N HIS A 441 -28.84 18.87 3.97
CA HIS A 441 -29.07 20.31 4.09
C HIS A 441 -27.81 21.17 3.85
N ILE A 442 -26.63 20.56 3.68
CA ILE A 442 -25.37 21.27 3.42
C ILE A 442 -24.98 21.10 1.95
N THR A 443 -25.06 22.18 1.17
CA THR A 443 -24.60 22.22 -0.23
C THR A 443 -23.32 23.04 -0.33
N LEU A 444 -22.28 22.47 -0.96
CA LEU A 444 -21.01 23.15 -1.15
C LEU A 444 -21.01 24.04 -2.39
N GLN A 445 -20.43 25.23 -2.23
CA GLN A 445 -20.12 26.12 -3.35
C GLN A 445 -18.85 25.64 -4.06
N SER A 446 -18.70 26.00 -5.34
CA SER A 446 -17.61 25.52 -6.21
C SER A 446 -16.21 25.92 -5.77
N ASN A 447 -16.07 26.92 -4.89
CA ASN A 447 -14.80 27.38 -4.34
C ASN A 447 -14.39 26.64 -3.05
N VAL A 448 -15.16 25.65 -2.59
CA VAL A 448 -14.83 24.84 -1.41
C VAL A 448 -14.22 23.52 -1.84
N THR A 449 -12.97 23.29 -1.46
CA THR A 449 -12.28 22.00 -1.65
C THR A 449 -12.42 21.14 -0.41
N LEU A 450 -12.82 19.89 -0.61
CA LEU A 450 -12.87 18.89 0.45
C LEU A 450 -11.66 17.97 0.36
N LYS A 451 -11.06 17.68 1.51
CA LYS A 451 -9.95 16.73 1.66
C LYS A 451 -10.32 15.65 2.66
N ASN A 452 -10.35 14.41 2.19
CA ASN A 452 -10.66 13.24 3.01
C ASN A 452 -9.40 12.39 3.21
N ILE A 453 -8.50 12.88 4.07
CA ILE A 453 -7.24 12.18 4.38
C ILE A 453 -7.56 11.03 5.35
N TYR A 454 -7.25 9.79 4.95
CA TYR A 454 -7.60 8.60 5.74
C TYR A 454 -6.62 8.26 6.85
N PHE A 455 -5.34 8.56 6.66
CA PHE A 455 -4.29 8.17 7.58
C PHE A 455 -3.43 9.38 7.94
N GLU A 456 -2.95 9.37 9.17
CA GLU A 456 -1.98 10.33 9.66
C GLU A 456 -0.93 9.64 10.53
N TRP A 457 0.19 10.33 10.75
CA TRP A 457 1.34 9.78 11.44
C TRP A 457 1.40 10.22 12.90
N ALA A 458 1.44 9.25 13.81
CA ALA A 458 1.83 9.43 15.19
C ALA A 458 3.35 9.21 15.33
N PRO A 459 4.12 10.21 15.79
CA PRO A 459 5.56 10.08 15.85
C PRO A 459 6.02 9.17 17.00
N ASN A 460 7.09 8.41 16.77
CA ASN A 460 7.63 7.42 17.72
C ASN A 460 7.98 8.04 19.09
N ASN A 461 8.40 9.30 19.14
CA ASN A 461 8.72 9.98 20.40
C ASN A 461 7.51 10.19 21.34
N LEU A 462 6.28 9.98 20.86
CA LEU A 462 5.07 10.00 21.67
C LEU A 462 4.55 8.60 22.02
N ILE A 463 5.16 7.53 21.52
CA ILE A 463 4.74 6.14 21.72
C ILE A 463 5.54 5.51 22.88
N ASP A 464 4.86 4.86 23.83
CA ASP A 464 5.49 4.21 24.99
C ASP A 464 5.85 2.73 24.75
N GLY A 465 5.34 2.12 23.69
CA GLY A 465 5.72 0.77 23.28
C GLY A 465 4.81 0.16 22.22
N TYR A 466 5.27 -0.97 21.68
CA TYR A 466 4.59 -1.75 20.65
C TYR A 466 4.34 -3.16 21.17
N ILE A 467 3.16 -3.69 20.90
CA ILE A 467 2.80 -5.08 21.18
C ILE A 467 2.55 -5.77 19.86
N THR A 468 3.32 -6.83 19.62
CA THR A 468 3.25 -7.72 18.46
C THR A 468 2.84 -9.13 18.87
N GLU A 469 2.73 -10.03 17.90
CA GLU A 469 2.55 -11.47 18.13
C GLU A 469 3.70 -12.09 18.95
N ASP A 470 4.89 -11.49 18.98
CA ASP A 470 6.02 -11.92 19.80
C ASP A 470 6.04 -11.27 21.20
N GLY A 471 5.09 -10.38 21.47
CA GLY A 471 5.01 -9.61 22.71
C GLY A 471 5.51 -8.18 22.54
N ARG A 472 5.98 -7.58 23.64
CA ARG A 472 6.38 -6.17 23.67
C ARG A 472 7.75 -6.00 23.01
N ILE A 473 7.84 -5.08 22.07
CA ILE A 473 9.09 -4.71 21.40
C ILE A 473 9.37 -3.21 21.56
N ALA A 474 10.62 -2.81 21.35
CA ALA A 474 11.06 -1.42 21.36
C ALA A 474 11.35 -0.91 19.94
N SER A 475 11.55 0.41 19.78
CA SER A 475 11.75 1.00 18.45
C SER A 475 13.02 0.48 17.74
N HIS A 476 14.05 0.07 18.47
CA HIS A 476 15.25 -0.54 17.86
C HIS A 476 14.96 -1.94 17.28
N ASP A 477 13.99 -2.67 17.82
CA ASP A 477 13.54 -3.94 17.24
C ASP A 477 12.82 -3.71 15.90
N ILE A 478 12.08 -2.59 15.77
CA ILE A 478 11.37 -2.22 14.54
C ILE A 478 12.36 -2.00 13.39
N ALA A 479 13.42 -1.22 13.63
CA ALA A 479 14.44 -0.97 12.61
C ALA A 479 15.10 -2.28 12.13
N ARG A 480 15.46 -3.17 13.07
CA ARG A 480 16.02 -4.49 12.73
C ARG A 480 15.03 -5.35 11.94
N LEU A 481 13.75 -5.35 12.30
CA LEU A 481 12.72 -6.09 11.57
C LEU A 481 12.52 -5.52 10.16
N ALA A 482 12.52 -4.19 10.01
CA ALA A 482 12.47 -3.52 8.73
C ALA A 482 13.64 -3.95 7.83
N GLU A 483 14.88 -3.93 8.33
CA GLU A 483 16.07 -4.39 7.57
C GLU A 483 15.95 -5.86 7.13
N GLN A 484 15.40 -6.74 7.97
CA GLN A 484 15.19 -8.14 7.62
C GLN A 484 14.17 -8.32 6.49
N VAL A 485 13.07 -7.57 6.52
CA VAL A 485 12.05 -7.62 5.47
C VAL A 485 12.60 -6.97 4.18
N GLU A 486 13.36 -5.88 4.29
CA GLU A 486 14.02 -5.23 3.17
C GLU A 486 14.97 -6.17 2.43
N GLY A 487 15.82 -6.91 3.17
CA GLY A 487 16.74 -7.88 2.60
C GLY A 487 16.03 -8.97 1.81
N LYS A 488 14.96 -9.55 2.38
CA LYS A 488 14.12 -10.55 1.69
C LYS A 488 13.41 -9.97 0.48
N ALA A 489 12.83 -8.78 0.59
CA ALA A 489 12.14 -8.13 -0.51
C ALA A 489 13.10 -7.84 -1.67
N THR A 490 14.30 -7.37 -1.37
CA THR A 490 15.35 -7.07 -2.36
C THR A 490 15.77 -8.35 -3.09
N GLU A 491 16.10 -9.41 -2.34
CA GLU A 491 16.47 -10.72 -2.90
C GLU A 491 15.37 -11.26 -3.84
N MET A 492 14.12 -11.22 -3.40
CA MET A 492 12.98 -11.74 -4.17
C MET A 492 12.70 -10.90 -5.41
N PHE A 493 12.72 -9.58 -5.29
CA PHE A 493 12.35 -8.72 -6.41
C PHE A 493 13.49 -8.50 -7.39
N ASP A 494 14.75 -8.80 -7.08
CA ASP A 494 15.89 -8.74 -8.01
C ASP A 494 15.74 -9.65 -9.25
N TYR A 495 14.82 -10.60 -9.23
CA TYR A 495 14.42 -11.40 -10.39
C TYR A 495 13.64 -10.61 -11.47
N ILE A 496 13.18 -9.40 -11.14
CA ILE A 496 12.41 -8.48 -12.01
C ILE A 496 13.32 -7.42 -12.61
#